data_AF-A0A165FV44-F1
#
_entry.id   AF-A0A165FV44-F1
#
_cell.length_a   1.000
_cell.length_b   1.000
_cell.length_c   1.000
_cell.angle_alpha   90.00
_cell.angle_beta   90.00
_cell.angle_gamma   90.00
#
_symmetry.space_group_name_H-M   'P 1'
#
loop_
_entity.id
_entity.type
_entity.pdbx_description
1 polymer ?
#
loop_
_entity_poly.entity_id
_entity_poly.type
_entity_poly.pdbx_seq_one_letter_code
_entity_poly.pdbx_strand_id
1 'polypeptide(L)'
;ATHTYKFDVKMTCSGCSGAIERALKKAQADGKSLARSSESVVLNGPPRTLGVDSYDVSLEKQEVIVKGSIPYDTLLEKIKKTGKEVRVRAD
;
A
#
# COMPACT_ATOMS: atom_id res chain seq x y z
N ALA A 1 -3.73 11.94 8.60
CA ALA A 1 -4.53 12.28 7.42
C ALA A 1 -4.55 11.04 6.54
N THR A 2 -5.72 10.64 6.07
CA THR A 2 -5.85 9.50 5.14
C THR A 2 -5.62 10.00 3.73
N HIS A 3 -4.77 9.31 2.99
CA HIS A 3 -4.44 9.62 1.61
C HIS A 3 -4.99 8.54 0.68
N THR A 4 -5.36 8.95 -0.54
CA THR A 4 -5.69 8.01 -1.62
C THR A 4 -4.55 8.07 -2.63
N TYR A 5 -3.94 6.93 -2.89
CA TYR A 5 -2.87 6.78 -3.86
C TYR A 5 -3.37 5.93 -5.03
N LYS A 6 -2.96 6.31 -6.24
CA LYS A 6 -3.22 5.56 -7.46
C LYS A 6 -1.89 5.17 -8.09
N PHE A 7 -1.81 3.93 -8.55
CA PHE A 7 -0.65 3.41 -9.25
C PHE A 7 -1.12 2.69 -10.49
N ASP A 8 -0.56 3.02 -11.65
CA ASP A 8 -0.67 2.14 -12.81
C ASP A 8 0.36 1.04 -12.65
N VAL A 9 -0.08 -0.20 -12.72
CA VAL A 9 0.77 -1.37 -12.54
C VAL A 9 0.57 -2.34 -13.69
N LYS A 10 1.66 -2.69 -14.37
CA LYS A 10 1.61 -3.66 -15.46
C LYS A 10 1.42 -5.08 -14.92
N MET A 11 0.23 -5.63 -15.11
CA MET A 11 -0.22 -6.94 -14.69
C MET A 11 -0.65 -7.77 -15.91
N THR A 12 -0.13 -8.98 -16.07
CA THR A 12 -0.42 -9.82 -17.27
C THR A 12 -1.43 -10.93 -17.03
N CYS A 13 -1.74 -11.25 -15.77
CA CYS A 13 -2.70 -12.30 -15.43
C CYS A 13 -3.26 -12.08 -14.01
N SER A 14 -4.33 -12.80 -13.67
CA SER A 14 -4.94 -12.81 -12.33
C SER A 14 -3.97 -13.19 -11.21
N GLY A 15 -2.93 -14.00 -11.51
CA GLY A 15 -1.86 -14.28 -10.56
C GLY A 15 -1.01 -13.06 -10.21
N CYS A 16 -0.85 -12.11 -11.14
CA CYS A 16 -0.10 -10.87 -10.91
C CYS A 16 -0.87 -9.90 -10.00
N SER A 17 -2.17 -9.72 -10.25
CA SER A 17 -3.02 -8.90 -9.40
C SER A 17 -3.13 -9.49 -7.99
N GLY A 18 -3.28 -10.83 -7.88
CA GLY A 18 -3.29 -11.52 -6.59
C GLY A 18 -2.00 -11.36 -5.77
N ALA A 19 -0.85 -11.26 -6.42
CA ALA A 19 0.42 -10.97 -5.73
C ALA A 19 0.42 -9.57 -5.08
N ILE A 20 -0.15 -8.59 -5.77
CA ILE A 20 -0.31 -7.21 -5.26
C ILE A 20 -1.30 -7.18 -4.10
N GLU A 21 -2.46 -7.81 -4.24
CA GLU A 21 -3.46 -7.89 -3.17
C GLU A 21 -2.87 -8.50 -1.89
N ARG A 22 -2.08 -9.57 -2.01
CA ARG A 22 -1.39 -10.18 -0.85
C ARG A 22 -0.41 -9.22 -0.18
N ALA A 23 0.35 -8.45 -0.96
CA ALA A 23 1.29 -7.47 -0.43
C ALA A 23 0.58 -6.31 0.30
N LEU A 24 -0.53 -5.82 -0.25
CA LEU A 24 -1.36 -4.76 0.34
C LEU A 24 -2.11 -5.26 1.58
N LYS A 25 -2.68 -6.47 1.55
CA LYS A 25 -3.31 -7.12 2.70
C LYS A 25 -2.34 -7.28 3.87
N LYS A 26 -1.08 -7.65 3.59
CA LYS A 26 -0.04 -7.71 4.61
C LYS A 26 0.24 -6.32 5.19
N ALA A 27 0.32 -5.27 4.36
CA ALA A 27 0.47 -3.89 4.84
C ALA A 27 -0.70 -3.41 5.72
N GLN A 28 -1.91 -3.87 5.42
CA GLN A 28 -3.09 -3.69 6.26
C GLN A 28 -2.92 -4.34 7.65
N ALA A 29 -2.43 -5.59 7.70
CA ALA A 29 -2.23 -6.32 8.95
C ALA A 29 -1.06 -5.77 9.78
N ASP A 30 0.05 -5.43 9.13
CA ASP A 30 1.24 -4.85 9.77
C ASP A 30 0.87 -3.55 10.51
N GLY A 31 0.08 -2.67 9.88
CA GLY A 31 -0.38 -1.42 10.50
C GLY A 31 -1.34 -1.60 11.69
N LYS A 32 -2.04 -2.74 11.76
CA LYS A 32 -2.95 -3.07 12.87
C LYS A 32 -2.22 -3.74 14.06
N SER A 33 -1.05 -4.34 13.82
CA SER A 33 -0.24 -4.97 14.87
C SER A 33 0.46 -3.96 15.79
N LEU A 34 0.75 -2.75 15.30
CA LEU A 34 1.37 -1.68 16.10
C LEU A 34 0.42 -1.02 17.13
N ALA A 35 -0.88 -1.32 17.09
CA ALA A 35 -1.82 -0.83 18.10
C ALA A 35 -1.72 -1.58 19.44
N ARG A 36 -0.94 -2.68 19.55
CA ARG A 36 -0.90 -3.55 20.74
C ARG A 36 0.47 -3.76 21.38
N SER A 37 1.51 -3.13 20.86
CA SER A 37 2.84 -3.11 21.51
C SER A 37 3.38 -1.71 21.43
N SER A 38 3.59 -1.11 22.61
CA SER A 38 4.30 0.15 22.81
C SER A 38 5.68 0.10 22.15
N GLU A 39 5.77 0.46 20.87
CA GLU A 39 7.03 0.88 20.27
C GLU A 39 6.79 2.17 19.52
N SER A 40 6.97 3.23 20.30
CA SER A 40 7.17 4.60 19.90
C SER A 40 8.33 4.69 18.91
N VAL A 41 8.05 4.63 17.60
CA VAL A 41 8.93 5.29 16.63
C VAL A 41 8.76 6.80 16.83
N VAL A 42 9.66 7.38 17.63
CA VAL A 42 9.76 8.82 17.83
C VAL A 42 10.34 9.45 16.56
N LEU A 43 9.48 10.03 15.73
CA LEU A 43 9.82 11.17 14.89
C LEU A 43 8.85 12.28 15.27
N ASN A 44 9.25 13.17 16.20
CA ASN A 44 8.55 14.39 16.67
C ASN A 44 7.11 14.59 16.13
N GLY A 45 6.16 13.77 16.58
CA GLY A 45 4.79 13.77 16.06
C GLY A 45 3.89 12.78 16.78
N PRO A 46 2.55 12.95 16.71
CA PRO A 46 1.58 12.09 17.39
C PRO A 46 1.67 10.64 16.90
N PRO A 47 1.34 9.63 17.73
CA PRO A 47 1.35 8.23 17.31
C PRO A 47 0.27 8.02 16.26
N ARG A 48 0.67 7.81 15.01
CA ARG A 48 -0.25 7.52 13.91
C ARG A 48 -0.13 6.04 13.60
N THR A 49 -1.24 5.31 13.70
CA THR A 49 -1.38 4.00 13.07
C THR A 49 -1.10 4.16 11.57
N LEU A 50 0.11 3.77 11.14
CA LEU A 50 0.52 3.81 9.73
C LEU A 50 0.06 2.51 9.07
N GLY A 51 -0.86 2.60 8.11
CA GLY A 51 -1.42 1.42 7.49
C GLY A 51 -2.30 1.71 6.28
N VAL A 52 -2.65 0.62 5.59
CA VAL A 52 -3.65 0.64 4.52
C VAL A 52 -5.02 0.44 5.18
N ASP A 53 -6.00 1.28 4.84
CA ASP A 53 -7.38 1.18 5.29
C ASP A 53 -8.19 0.34 4.30
N SER A 54 -8.08 0.65 3.01
CA SER A 54 -8.72 -0.11 1.92
C SER A 54 -7.87 -0.06 0.65
N TYR A 55 -8.07 -1.03 -0.24
CA TYR A 55 -7.41 -1.07 -1.54
C TYR A 55 -8.32 -1.69 -2.60
N ASP A 56 -8.07 -1.33 -3.85
CA ASP A 56 -8.72 -1.89 -5.04
C ASP A 56 -7.62 -2.22 -6.07
N VAL A 57 -7.71 -3.39 -6.70
CA VAL A 57 -6.76 -3.85 -7.71
C VAL A 57 -7.55 -4.27 -8.95
N SER A 58 -7.41 -3.51 -10.03
CA SER A 58 -8.11 -3.77 -11.28
C SER A 58 -7.13 -4.27 -12.34
N LEU A 59 -7.29 -5.55 -12.74
CA LEU A 59 -6.53 -6.13 -13.84
C LEU A 59 -6.90 -5.49 -15.19
N GLU A 60 -8.17 -5.17 -15.40
CA GLU A 60 -8.67 -4.57 -16.65
C GLU A 60 -8.11 -3.16 -16.85
N LYS A 61 -8.12 -2.35 -15.79
CA LYS A 61 -7.60 -0.96 -15.83
C LYS A 61 -6.10 -0.88 -15.62
N GLN A 62 -5.44 -2.00 -15.26
CA GLN A 62 -4.03 -2.03 -14.88
C GLN A 62 -3.73 -1.03 -13.75
N GLU A 63 -4.65 -0.94 -12.78
CA GLU A 63 -4.68 0.12 -11.77
C GLU A 63 -4.74 -0.48 -10.35
N VAL A 64 -4.05 0.17 -9.43
CA VAL A 64 -4.09 -0.13 -8.00
C VAL A 64 -4.41 1.15 -7.24
N ILE A 65 -5.53 1.16 -6.52
CA ILE A 65 -5.94 2.26 -5.66
C ILE A 65 -5.76 1.85 -4.22
N VAL A 66 -5.13 2.70 -3.41
CA VAL A 66 -4.88 2.41 -2.00
C VAL A 66 -5.28 3.61 -1.17
N LYS A 67 -6.09 3.39 -0.15
CA LYS A 67 -6.49 4.40 0.82
C LYS A 67 -5.89 4.04 2.17
N GLY A 68 -5.19 4.98 2.80
CA GLY A 68 -4.49 4.69 4.04
C GLY A 68 -3.80 5.89 4.65
N SER A 69 -3.32 5.71 5.88
CA SER A 69 -2.35 6.61 6.51
C SER A 69 -0.90 6.17 6.25
N ILE A 70 -0.68 5.19 5.36
CA ILE A 70 0.65 4.75 4.93
C ILE A 70 1.34 5.83 4.08
N PRO A 71 2.66 6.08 4.26
CA PRO A 71 3.40 6.98 3.39
C PRO A 71 3.58 6.40 1.98
N TYR A 72 3.60 7.30 0.99
CA TYR A 72 3.69 6.95 -0.43
C TYR A 72 4.90 6.07 -0.76
N ASP A 73 6.10 6.42 -0.28
CA ASP A 73 7.33 5.66 -0.54
C ASP A 73 7.23 4.21 -0.06
N THR A 74 6.78 3.99 1.17
CA THR A 74 6.60 2.64 1.72
C THR A 74 5.60 1.83 0.90
N LEU A 75 4.53 2.48 0.45
CA LEU A 75 3.53 1.83 -0.38
C LEU A 75 4.10 1.47 -1.77
N LEU A 76 4.79 2.41 -2.41
CA LEU A 76 5.46 2.23 -3.70
C LEU A 76 6.47 1.09 -3.65
N GLU A 77 7.33 1.06 -2.62
CA GLU A 77 8.29 -0.03 -2.41
C GLU A 77 7.61 -1.38 -2.25
N LYS A 78 6.47 -1.43 -1.54
CA LYS A 78 5.72 -2.67 -1.32
C LYS A 78 5.12 -3.20 -2.62
N ILE A 79 4.58 -2.32 -3.47
CA ILE A 79 4.09 -2.69 -4.79
C ILE A 79 5.27 -3.12 -5.70
N LYS A 80 6.38 -2.38 -5.71
CA LYS A 80 7.59 -2.74 -6.49
C LYS A 80 8.17 -4.11 -6.10
N LYS A 81 8.14 -4.48 -4.82
CA LYS A 81 8.58 -5.80 -4.32
C LYS A 81 7.78 -6.98 -4.90
N THR A 82 6.62 -6.74 -5.50
CA THR A 82 5.85 -7.79 -6.21
C THR A 82 6.42 -8.11 -7.61
N GLY A 83 7.51 -7.45 -8.01
CA GLY A 83 8.17 -7.65 -9.30
C GLY A 83 7.39 -7.07 -10.47
N LYS A 84 6.56 -6.05 -10.22
CA LYS A 84 5.74 -5.39 -11.23
C LYS A 84 6.26 -4.00 -11.55
N GLU A 85 6.16 -3.62 -12.82
CA GLU A 85 6.43 -2.26 -13.26
C GLU A 85 5.31 -1.35 -12.77
N VAL A 86 5.68 -0.39 -11.93
CA VAL A 86 4.77 0.63 -11.39
C VAL A 86 5.06 1.95 -12.09
N ARG A 87 4.06 2.54 -12.73
CA ARG A 87 4.14 3.88 -13.29
C ARG A 87 3.52 4.86 -12.31
N VAL A 88 4.31 5.84 -11.93
CA VAL A 88 3.87 6.92 -11.06
C VAL A 88 3.27 8.00 -11.96
N ARG A 89 1.98 8.28 -11.82
CA ARG A 89 1.41 9.53 -12.33
C ARG A 89 1.60 10.58 -11.24
N ALA A 90 2.12 11.75 -11.65
CA ALA A 90 2.01 12.95 -10.84
C ALA A 90 0.64 13.53 -11.15
N ASP A 91 -0.35 13.24 -10.31
CA ASP A 91 -1.61 13.98 -10.29
C ASP A 91 -1.46 15.21 -9.37
#